data_AF-A0A7S3LF75-F1
#
_entry.id   AF-A0A7S3LF75-F1
#
_cell.length_a   1.000
_cell.length_b   1.000
_cell.length_c   1.000
_cell.angle_alpha   90.00
_cell.angle_beta   90.00
_cell.angle_gamma   90.00
#
_symmetry.space_group_name_H-M   'P 1'
#
loop_
_entity.id
_entity.type
_entity.pdbx_description
1 polymer ?
#
loop_
_entity_poly.entity_id
_entity_poly.type
_entity_poly.pdbx_seq_one_letter_code
_entity_poly.pdbx_strand_id
1 'polypeptide(L)'
;GPAKGSVVKLSFDPTTGLMLEPFREEWMGWHVKRGGAYLFYPDKLFHFDREKKLVSENGGYKVSAPGWSRTVVEQPVPAELVDKVTVVDFIYETHLETENEEWLVRFSKDIMNQGFFHTDLNGFNFDTHRFRRDLPIQSQVFPMPTHASVQDARYRLTVLSEHSQGTASLKDGSIDIWLDRRLAQDDGRGLGQGV
;
A
#
# COMPACT_ATOMS: atom_id res chain seq x y z
N GLY A 1 12.67 -16.43 8.01
CA GLY A 1 11.40 -17.12 8.26
C GLY A 1 10.83 -16.64 9.59
N PRO A 2 9.50 -16.74 9.81
CA PRO A 2 8.92 -16.40 11.11
C PRO A 2 9.53 -17.25 12.22
N ALA A 3 9.63 -16.70 13.43
CA ALA A 3 10.15 -17.44 14.57
C ALA A 3 9.26 -18.65 14.90
N LYS A 4 9.87 -19.74 15.38
CA LYS A 4 9.15 -20.95 15.78
C LYS A 4 8.08 -20.60 16.85
N GLY A 5 6.82 -20.90 16.58
CA GLY A 5 5.68 -20.55 17.45
C GLY A 5 5.08 -19.15 17.25
N SER A 6 5.46 -18.42 16.19
CA SER A 6 4.88 -17.11 15.90
C SER A 6 3.42 -17.23 15.47
N VAL A 7 2.49 -16.84 16.33
CA VAL A 7 1.06 -16.73 16.02
C VAL A 7 0.78 -15.30 15.56
N VAL A 8 0.35 -15.13 14.31
CA VAL A 8 -0.14 -13.83 13.83
C VAL A 8 -1.53 -13.63 14.43
N LYS A 9 -1.69 -12.60 15.25
CA LYS A 9 -3.01 -12.19 15.75
C LYS A 9 -3.41 -10.91 15.03
N LEU A 10 -4.42 -11.00 14.19
CA LEU A 10 -5.00 -9.83 13.54
C LEU A 10 -5.84 -9.06 14.56
N SER A 11 -5.72 -7.74 14.52
CA SER A 11 -6.67 -6.86 15.21
C SER A 11 -7.07 -5.71 14.30
N PHE A 12 -8.32 -5.31 14.42
CA PHE A 12 -8.95 -4.30 13.59
C PHE A 12 -9.50 -3.18 14.46
N ASP A 13 -9.47 -1.96 13.93
CA ASP A 13 -10.07 -0.81 14.59
C ASP A 13 -11.60 -1.01 14.66
N PRO A 14 -12.23 -0.88 15.84
CA PRO A 14 -13.64 -1.20 16.00
C PRO A 14 -14.59 -0.22 15.30
N THR A 15 -14.08 0.96 14.90
CA THR A 15 -14.87 2.00 14.24
C THR A 15 -14.74 1.92 12.72
N THR A 16 -13.51 1.76 12.22
CA THR A 16 -13.20 1.78 10.79
C THR A 16 -13.08 0.39 10.17
N GLY A 17 -12.81 -0.63 10.99
CA GLY A 17 -12.49 -1.99 10.56
C GLY A 17 -11.09 -2.16 9.97
N LEU A 18 -10.30 -1.09 9.82
CA LEU A 18 -8.95 -1.14 9.26
C LEU A 18 -7.98 -1.87 10.20
N MET A 19 -6.96 -2.52 9.63
CA MET A 19 -6.02 -3.32 10.43
C MET A 19 -5.17 -2.44 11.36
N LEU A 20 -4.97 -2.90 12.60
CA LEU A 20 -4.10 -2.28 13.62
C LEU A 20 -2.86 -3.13 13.92
N GLU A 21 -3.01 -4.46 13.95
CA GLU A 21 -1.92 -5.41 14.17
C GLU A 21 -2.02 -6.58 13.18
N PRO A 22 -0.87 -7.15 12.73
CA PRO A 22 0.49 -6.89 13.21
C PRO A 22 1.13 -5.60 12.67
N PHE A 23 0.50 -4.97 11.69
CA PHE A 23 0.83 -3.65 11.16
C PHE A 23 -0.45 -2.85 10.94
N ARG A 24 -0.32 -1.54 10.88
CA ARG A 24 -1.44 -0.64 10.64
C ARG A 24 -1.69 -0.49 9.15
N GLU A 25 -2.93 -0.60 8.74
CA GLU A 25 -3.41 -0.28 7.40
C GLU A 25 -4.09 1.10 7.41
N GLU A 26 -3.77 1.93 6.42
CA GLU A 26 -4.43 3.21 6.18
C GLU A 26 -4.85 3.30 4.71
N TRP A 27 -6.10 3.67 4.47
CA TRP A 27 -6.59 4.00 3.13
C TRP A 27 -6.46 5.50 2.86
N MET A 28 -5.78 5.84 1.79
CA MET A 28 -5.38 7.20 1.49
C MET A 28 -5.55 7.51 0.00
N GLY A 29 -5.57 8.79 -0.35
CA GLY A 29 -5.60 9.21 -1.74
C GLY A 29 -4.92 10.55 -1.95
N TRP A 30 -4.56 10.80 -3.20
CA TRP A 30 -4.09 12.10 -3.66
C TRP A 30 -5.13 12.72 -4.56
N HIS A 31 -5.55 13.95 -4.25
CA HIS A 31 -6.14 14.81 -5.28
C HIS A 31 -5.04 15.24 -6.25
N VAL A 32 -5.34 15.18 -7.54
CA VAL A 32 -4.41 15.47 -8.64
C VAL A 32 -4.89 16.67 -9.43
N LYS A 33 -3.97 17.53 -9.88
CA LYS A 33 -4.30 18.68 -10.73
C LYS A 33 -3.73 18.58 -12.14
N ARG A 34 -2.61 17.88 -12.32
CA ARG A 34 -1.78 17.93 -13.54
C ARG A 34 -1.16 16.58 -13.93
N GLY A 35 -1.55 15.49 -13.28
CA GLY A 35 -1.14 14.14 -13.67
C GLY A 35 -1.93 13.65 -14.89
N GLY A 36 -1.49 12.53 -15.46
CA GLY A 36 -2.16 11.83 -16.55
C GLY A 36 -1.53 10.45 -16.72
N ALA A 37 -1.73 9.77 -17.84
CA ALA A 37 -1.30 8.38 -18.03
C ALA A 37 0.15 8.07 -17.63
N TYR A 38 1.07 9.02 -17.76
CA TYR A 38 2.50 8.85 -17.48
C TYR A 38 2.97 9.60 -16.25
N LEU A 39 2.43 10.80 -16.00
CA LEU A 39 2.91 11.67 -14.93
C LEU A 39 2.06 11.52 -13.66
N PHE A 40 2.73 11.29 -12.54
CA PHE A 40 2.17 11.49 -11.21
C PHE A 40 2.50 12.91 -10.73
N TYR A 41 1.47 13.71 -10.45
CA TYR A 41 1.60 15.08 -9.96
C TYR A 41 0.59 15.34 -8.83
N PRO A 42 0.89 14.90 -7.60
CA PRO A 42 -0.03 15.04 -6.48
C PRO A 42 -0.14 16.48 -6.00
N ASP A 43 -1.30 16.83 -5.46
CA ASP A 43 -1.58 18.13 -4.84
C ASP A 43 -1.84 17.97 -3.33
N LYS A 44 -2.96 17.35 -2.96
CA LYS A 44 -3.38 17.22 -1.56
C LYS A 44 -3.66 15.77 -1.21
N LEU A 45 -3.04 15.32 -0.12
CA LEU A 45 -3.30 14.01 0.47
C LEU A 45 -4.59 14.03 1.30
N PHE A 46 -5.38 12.99 1.19
CA PHE A 46 -6.55 12.74 2.01
C PHE A 46 -6.55 11.33 2.59
N HIS A 47 -7.35 11.13 3.64
CA HIS A 47 -7.51 9.84 4.31
C HIS A 47 -9.00 9.44 4.29
N PHE A 48 -9.27 8.19 3.94
CA PHE A 48 -10.64 7.71 3.73
C PHE A 48 -11.44 7.62 5.03
N ASP A 49 -10.82 7.25 6.14
CA ASP A 49 -11.46 7.17 7.46
C ASP A 49 -11.98 8.51 7.99
N ARG A 50 -11.43 9.63 7.47
CA ARG A 50 -11.84 11.00 7.84
C ARG A 50 -12.86 11.60 6.88
N GLU A 51 -12.85 11.17 5.63
CA GLU A 51 -13.64 11.80 4.57
C GLU A 51 -14.83 10.94 4.11
N LYS A 52 -14.76 9.62 4.30
CA LYS A 52 -15.79 8.67 3.87
C LYS A 52 -16.28 7.85 5.06
N LYS A 53 -17.57 7.54 5.06
CA LYS A 53 -18.14 6.60 6.03
C LYS A 53 -17.74 5.18 5.62
N LEU A 54 -16.94 4.53 6.46
CA LEU A 54 -16.53 3.15 6.28
C LEU A 54 -17.60 2.21 6.87
N VAL A 55 -17.83 1.09 6.18
CA VAL A 55 -18.69 0.00 6.67
C VAL A 55 -17.79 -1.20 6.92
N SER A 56 -17.75 -1.65 8.18
CA SER A 56 -16.99 -2.81 8.61
C SER A 56 -17.92 -4.00 8.83
N GLU A 57 -17.56 -5.15 8.27
CA GLU A 57 -18.26 -6.42 8.36
C GLU A 57 -17.32 -7.50 8.93
N ASN A 58 -17.90 -8.59 9.44
CA ASN A 58 -17.16 -9.75 9.93
C ASN A 58 -16.04 -9.42 10.94
N GLY A 59 -16.23 -8.41 11.79
CA GLY A 59 -15.22 -7.99 12.77
C GLY A 59 -13.98 -7.32 12.17
N GLY A 60 -14.08 -6.74 10.96
CA GLY A 60 -13.00 -6.01 10.30
C GLY A 60 -12.37 -6.77 9.13
N TYR A 61 -12.69 -8.06 8.95
CA TYR A 61 -12.21 -8.86 7.83
C TYR A 61 -12.74 -8.38 6.47
N LYS A 62 -13.83 -7.61 6.46
CA LYS A 62 -14.27 -6.89 5.27
C LYS A 62 -14.59 -5.44 5.62
N VAL A 63 -14.05 -4.51 4.85
CA VAL A 63 -14.34 -3.07 4.95
C VAL A 63 -14.71 -2.55 3.58
N SER A 64 -15.69 -1.66 3.50
CA SER A 64 -16.09 -1.02 2.25
C SER A 64 -16.42 0.46 2.43
N ALA A 65 -16.28 1.19 1.33
CA ALA A 65 -16.74 2.56 1.17
C ALA A 65 -17.21 2.75 -0.29
N PRO A 66 -17.82 3.89 -0.66
CA PRO A 66 -18.14 4.17 -2.06
C PRO A 66 -16.90 4.05 -2.95
N GLY A 67 -16.98 3.14 -3.92
CA GLY A 67 -15.94 2.88 -4.90
C GLY A 67 -14.82 1.92 -4.47
N TRP A 68 -14.82 1.37 -3.25
CA TRP A 68 -13.86 0.31 -2.92
C TRP A 68 -14.29 -0.65 -1.81
N SER A 69 -13.65 -1.82 -1.81
CA SER A 69 -13.75 -2.84 -0.78
C SER A 69 -12.38 -3.44 -0.46
N ARG A 70 -12.20 -3.88 0.78
CA ARG A 70 -11.04 -4.62 1.27
C ARG A 70 -11.50 -5.85 2.00
N THR A 71 -11.04 -7.02 1.57
CA THR A 71 -11.23 -8.30 2.26
C THR A 71 -9.88 -8.84 2.74
N VAL A 72 -9.82 -9.32 3.98
CA VAL A 72 -8.65 -9.99 4.56
C VAL A 72 -8.91 -11.50 4.62
N VAL A 73 -7.95 -12.29 4.16
CA VAL A 73 -7.99 -13.76 4.22
C VAL A 73 -6.74 -14.28 4.93
N GLU A 74 -6.93 -15.10 5.95
CA GLU A 74 -5.84 -15.81 6.61
C GLU A 74 -5.67 -17.20 5.98
N GLN A 75 -4.53 -17.43 5.34
CA GLN A 75 -4.18 -18.72 4.76
C GLN A 75 -3.09 -19.42 5.58
N PRO A 76 -3.38 -20.57 6.21
CA PRO A 76 -2.34 -21.36 6.86
C PRO A 76 -1.51 -22.07 5.78
N VAL A 77 -0.24 -21.71 5.66
CA VAL A 77 0.69 -22.36 4.74
C VAL A 77 1.47 -23.44 5.48
N PRO A 78 1.48 -24.70 4.98
CA PRO A 78 2.41 -25.72 5.44
C PRO A 78 3.82 -25.25 5.12
N ALA A 79 4.56 -24.80 6.13
CA ALA A 79 5.97 -24.47 5.92
C ALA A 79 6.80 -25.72 6.22
N GLU A 80 7.59 -26.17 5.24
CA GLU A 80 8.48 -27.33 5.38
C GLU A 80 9.55 -27.12 6.49
N LEU A 81 9.80 -25.87 6.89
CA LEU A 81 10.91 -25.47 7.76
C LEU A 81 10.51 -24.76 9.06
N VAL A 82 9.23 -24.42 9.27
CA VAL A 82 8.74 -23.73 10.48
C VAL A 82 7.32 -24.16 10.83
N ASP A 83 6.97 -24.11 12.12
CA ASP A 83 5.59 -24.31 12.59
C ASP A 83 4.67 -23.27 11.91
N LYS A 84 3.57 -23.75 11.31
CA LYS A 84 2.48 -23.02 10.62
C LYS A 84 2.72 -21.52 10.43
N VAL A 85 2.97 -21.11 9.19
CA VAL A 85 2.98 -19.69 8.82
C VAL A 85 1.58 -19.29 8.39
N THR A 86 1.01 -18.26 8.98
CA THR A 86 -0.20 -17.62 8.46
C THR A 86 0.22 -16.56 7.45
N VAL A 87 -0.17 -16.74 6.20
CA VAL A 87 -0.16 -15.68 5.20
C VAL A 87 -1.44 -14.87 5.34
N VAL A 88 -1.32 -13.55 5.29
CA VAL A 88 -2.45 -12.63 5.37
C VAL A 88 -2.59 -11.98 4.02
N ASP A 89 -3.61 -12.39 3.27
CA ASP A 89 -3.92 -11.83 1.96
C ASP A 89 -4.87 -10.66 2.11
N PHE A 90 -4.58 -9.59 1.37
CA PHE A 90 -5.46 -8.43 1.23
C PHE A 90 -5.99 -8.42 -0.20
N ILE A 91 -7.31 -8.54 -0.32
CA ILE A 91 -8.01 -8.45 -1.60
C ILE A 91 -8.64 -7.06 -1.67
N TYR A 92 -8.17 -6.28 -2.63
CA TYR A 92 -8.62 -4.92 -2.88
C TYR A 92 -9.49 -4.88 -4.14
N GLU A 93 -10.71 -4.35 -4.01
CA GLU A 93 -11.60 -4.10 -5.12
C GLU A 93 -11.78 -2.58 -5.24
N THR A 94 -11.45 -2.01 -6.39
CA THR A 94 -11.60 -0.57 -6.67
C THR A 94 -12.54 -0.33 -7.84
N HIS A 95 -13.33 0.73 -7.72
CA HIS A 95 -14.22 1.28 -8.73
C HIS A 95 -14.19 2.80 -8.58
N LEU A 96 -13.15 3.41 -9.14
CA LEU A 96 -12.97 4.86 -9.08
C LEU A 96 -13.95 5.54 -10.04
N GLU A 97 -14.94 6.21 -9.49
CA GLU A 97 -15.85 7.09 -10.25
C GLU A 97 -15.42 8.55 -10.18
N THR A 98 -14.70 8.93 -9.12
CA THR A 98 -14.22 10.30 -8.89
C THR A 98 -13.08 10.63 -9.84
N GLU A 99 -13.18 11.78 -10.48
CA GLU A 99 -12.10 12.30 -11.33
C GLU A 99 -10.99 12.92 -10.48
N ASN A 100 -9.76 12.80 -10.98
CA ASN A 100 -8.57 13.45 -10.44
C ASN A 100 -8.17 12.97 -9.05
N GLU A 101 -8.26 11.66 -8.85
CA GLU A 101 -7.80 10.99 -7.64
C GLU A 101 -6.89 9.81 -7.97
N GLU A 102 -5.87 9.62 -7.13
CA GLU A 102 -5.05 8.40 -7.12
C GLU A 102 -5.13 7.78 -5.74
N TRP A 103 -5.61 6.54 -5.65
CA TRP A 103 -5.88 5.86 -4.40
C TRP A 103 -4.74 4.92 -4.05
N LEU A 104 -4.39 4.86 -2.77
CA LEU A 104 -3.33 4.03 -2.26
C LEU A 104 -3.69 3.46 -0.88
N VAL A 105 -3.05 2.35 -0.56
CA VAL A 105 -2.99 1.83 0.80
C VAL A 105 -1.60 2.08 1.38
N ARG A 106 -1.54 2.42 2.66
CA ARG A 106 -0.30 2.47 3.43
C ARG A 106 -0.33 1.37 4.49
N PHE A 107 0.72 0.58 4.50
CA PHE A 107 1.05 -0.30 5.63
C PHE A 107 2.13 0.34 6.47
N SER A 108 1.99 0.31 7.79
CA SER A 108 2.99 0.86 8.71
C SER A 108 3.22 0.02 9.95
N LYS A 109 4.47 -0.02 10.41
CA LYS A 109 4.89 -0.61 11.68
C LYS A 109 5.98 0.26 12.30
N ASP A 110 6.19 0.11 13.60
CA ASP A 110 7.32 0.73 14.31
C ASP A 110 8.64 0.07 13.88
N ILE A 111 9.14 0.50 12.72
CA ILE A 111 10.38 0.06 12.07
C ILE A 111 11.19 1.32 11.75
N MET A 112 12.40 1.39 12.29
CA MET A 112 13.28 2.53 12.07
C MET A 112 14.23 2.28 10.90
N ASN A 113 13.71 2.34 9.67
CA ASN A 113 14.46 2.08 8.43
C ASN A 113 15.33 3.26 7.95
N GLN A 114 15.34 4.41 8.65
CA GLN A 114 16.21 5.55 8.33
C GLN A 114 16.04 6.08 6.89
N GLY A 115 14.82 5.98 6.36
CA GLY A 115 14.49 6.28 4.98
C GLY A 115 14.97 5.26 3.94
N PHE A 116 15.60 4.14 4.31
CA PHE A 116 15.97 3.09 3.37
C PHE A 116 14.78 2.19 3.04
N PHE A 117 14.61 1.92 1.75
CA PHE A 117 13.47 1.21 1.21
C PHE A 117 13.92 0.34 0.04
N HIS A 118 13.35 -0.85 -0.11
CA HIS A 118 13.77 -1.79 -1.14
C HIS A 118 12.59 -2.15 -2.03
N THR A 119 12.80 -2.14 -3.34
CA THR A 119 11.87 -2.67 -4.35
C THR A 119 12.57 -3.67 -5.24
N ASP A 120 11.81 -4.53 -5.88
CA ASP A 120 12.35 -5.45 -6.86
C ASP A 120 12.55 -4.83 -8.24
N LEU A 121 13.51 -5.38 -8.98
CA LEU A 121 13.76 -5.13 -10.38
C LEU A 121 13.26 -6.35 -11.17
N ASN A 122 12.01 -6.26 -11.62
CA ASN A 122 11.34 -7.27 -12.45
C ASN A 122 11.31 -8.68 -11.82
N GLY A 123 11.12 -8.77 -10.50
CA GLY A 123 11.02 -10.04 -9.77
C GLY A 123 12.34 -10.82 -9.64
N PHE A 124 13.49 -10.23 -9.96
CA PHE A 124 14.77 -10.94 -9.97
C PHE A 124 15.76 -10.42 -8.93
N ASN A 125 16.12 -9.14 -9.01
CA ASN A 125 17.05 -8.49 -8.07
C ASN A 125 16.33 -7.43 -7.24
N PHE A 126 17.01 -6.90 -6.25
CA PHE A 126 16.52 -5.81 -5.40
C PHE A 126 17.32 -4.54 -5.66
N ASP A 127 16.63 -3.40 -5.66
CA ASP A 127 17.24 -2.08 -5.60
C ASP A 127 16.99 -1.44 -4.23
N THR A 128 17.89 -0.55 -3.80
CA THR A 128 17.79 0.18 -2.53
C THR A 128 17.65 1.66 -2.76
N HIS A 129 16.51 2.19 -2.34
CA HIS A 129 16.16 3.59 -2.40
C HIS A 129 16.37 4.23 -1.04
N ARG A 130 16.62 5.54 -1.04
CA ARG A 130 16.65 6.35 0.17
C ARG A 130 15.73 7.54 0.01
N PHE A 131 14.80 7.72 0.94
CA PHE A 131 13.89 8.85 0.95
C PHE A 131 14.65 10.19 0.99
N ARG A 132 14.29 11.08 0.07
CA ARG A 132 14.87 12.42 -0.10
C ARG A 132 13.81 13.49 0.13
N ARG A 133 13.83 14.12 1.30
CA ARG A 133 12.90 15.21 1.68
C ARG A 133 13.07 16.49 0.85
N ASP A 134 14.24 16.66 0.23
CA ASP A 134 14.58 17.78 -0.63
C ASP A 134 14.05 17.62 -2.07
N LEU A 135 13.55 16.44 -2.42
CA LEU A 135 12.97 16.15 -3.72
C LEU A 135 11.44 16.07 -3.65
N PRO A 136 10.74 16.35 -4.76
CA PRO A 136 9.28 16.28 -4.77
C PRO A 136 8.81 14.83 -4.65
N ILE A 137 7.65 14.62 -4.02
CA ILE A 137 7.13 13.29 -3.69
C ILE A 137 7.03 12.33 -4.88
N GLN A 138 6.69 12.82 -6.07
CA GLN A 138 6.58 12.00 -7.27
C GLN A 138 7.92 11.40 -7.73
N SER A 139 9.05 11.95 -7.27
CA SER A 139 10.38 11.36 -7.49
C SER A 139 10.73 10.25 -6.48
N GLN A 140 9.90 10.07 -5.46
CA GLN A 140 10.06 9.09 -4.39
C GLN A 140 9.12 7.89 -4.59
N VAL A 141 8.42 7.83 -5.73
CA VAL A 141 7.58 6.70 -6.13
C VAL A 141 8.37 5.84 -7.10
N PHE A 142 8.49 4.56 -6.78
CA PHE A 142 9.26 3.56 -7.51
C PHE A 142 8.34 2.45 -8.03
N PRO A 143 8.73 1.74 -9.10
CA PRO A 143 8.00 0.55 -9.51
C PRO A 143 8.15 -0.55 -8.44
N MET A 144 7.05 -1.24 -8.16
CA MET A 144 6.96 -2.49 -7.40
C MET A 144 6.40 -3.58 -8.32
N PRO A 145 7.24 -4.23 -9.14
CA PRO A 145 6.75 -5.30 -9.99
C PRO A 145 6.19 -6.50 -9.22
N THR A 146 6.82 -6.88 -8.10
CA THR A 146 6.39 -8.03 -7.28
C THR A 146 6.38 -7.74 -5.79
N HIS A 147 7.29 -6.93 -5.25
CA HIS A 147 7.33 -6.68 -3.82
C HIS A 147 8.16 -5.45 -3.39
N ALA A 148 7.88 -5.01 -2.18
CA ALA A 148 8.60 -3.93 -1.51
C ALA A 148 8.87 -4.26 -0.05
N SER A 149 9.92 -3.68 0.55
CA SER A 149 10.21 -3.90 1.96
C SER A 149 10.90 -2.74 2.67
N VAL A 150 10.65 -2.66 3.96
CA VAL A 150 11.36 -1.83 4.94
C VAL A 150 11.80 -2.69 6.11
N GLN A 151 12.92 -2.35 6.73
CA GLN A 151 13.45 -3.12 7.85
C GLN A 151 14.32 -2.27 8.77
N ASP A 152 14.49 -2.77 9.99
CA ASP A 152 15.52 -2.35 10.93
C ASP A 152 16.29 -3.58 11.45
N ALA A 153 16.98 -3.45 12.58
CA ALA A 153 17.74 -4.55 13.17
C ALA A 153 16.88 -5.70 13.72
N ARG A 154 15.57 -5.47 13.92
CA ARG A 154 14.66 -6.40 14.63
C ARG A 154 13.53 -6.90 13.74
N TYR A 155 12.98 -6.06 12.89
CA TYR A 155 11.79 -6.34 12.10
C TYR A 155 12.02 -6.05 10.63
N ARG A 156 11.36 -6.84 9.78
CA ARG A 156 11.18 -6.57 8.35
C ARG A 156 9.70 -6.66 8.04
N LEU A 157 9.18 -5.63 7.38
CA LEU A 157 7.88 -5.66 6.72
C LEU A 157 8.14 -5.82 5.22
N THR A 158 7.58 -6.88 4.63
CA THR A 158 7.61 -7.12 3.18
C THR A 158 6.19 -7.24 2.70
N VAL A 159 5.86 -6.52 1.63
CA VAL A 159 4.57 -6.62 0.95
C VAL A 159 4.81 -7.25 -0.41
N LEU A 160 4.04 -8.29 -0.72
CA LEU A 160 4.02 -8.93 -2.03
C LEU A 160 2.77 -8.47 -2.79
N SER A 161 2.87 -8.39 -4.11
CA SER A 161 1.76 -8.05 -4.99
C SER A 161 1.67 -9.03 -6.14
N GLU A 162 0.45 -9.34 -6.56
CA GLU A 162 0.17 -10.21 -7.72
C GLU A 162 0.43 -9.50 -9.07
N HIS A 163 0.46 -8.16 -9.06
CA HIS A 163 0.66 -7.34 -10.25
C HIS A 163 1.53 -6.11 -9.93
N SER A 164 2.11 -5.52 -10.97
CA SER A 164 3.01 -4.39 -10.83
C SER A 164 2.27 -3.12 -10.40
N GLN A 165 2.82 -2.42 -9.40
CA GLN A 165 2.22 -1.21 -8.84
C GLN A 165 3.26 -0.11 -8.61
N GLY A 166 2.78 1.11 -8.36
CA GLY A 166 3.61 2.19 -7.83
C GLY A 166 3.75 2.06 -6.30
N THR A 167 4.94 2.28 -5.76
CA THR A 167 5.18 2.20 -4.32
C THR A 167 6.11 3.30 -3.81
N ALA A 168 6.00 3.64 -2.53
CA ALA A 168 6.92 4.56 -1.86
C ALA A 168 7.09 4.23 -0.38
N SER A 169 8.20 4.70 0.22
CA SER A 169 8.36 4.78 1.67
C SER A 169 8.63 6.22 2.07
N LEU A 170 7.55 6.94 2.37
CA LEU A 170 7.59 8.39 2.65
C LEU A 170 7.83 8.73 4.12
N LYS A 171 7.70 7.73 5.00
CA LYS A 171 7.95 7.81 6.43
C LYS A 171 8.64 6.54 6.88
N ASP A 172 9.37 6.64 7.99
CA ASP A 172 9.97 5.46 8.58
C ASP A 172 8.89 4.44 8.94
N GLY A 173 9.16 3.18 8.60
CA GLY A 173 8.30 2.03 8.84
C GLY A 173 7.06 1.95 7.97
N SER A 174 6.91 2.79 6.94
CA SER A 174 5.76 2.77 6.04
C SER A 174 6.08 2.28 4.63
N ILE A 175 5.14 1.57 4.03
CA ILE A 175 5.11 1.23 2.60
C ILE A 175 3.75 1.66 2.05
N ASP A 176 3.78 2.54 1.06
CA ASP A 176 2.63 3.01 0.31
C ASP A 176 2.53 2.23 -0.99
N ILE A 177 1.33 1.80 -1.36
CA ILE A 177 1.07 1.05 -2.58
C ILE A 177 -0.12 1.69 -3.28
N TRP A 178 0.12 2.21 -4.48
CA TRP A 178 -0.94 2.73 -5.33
C TRP A 178 -1.80 1.55 -5.80
N LEU A 179 -3.11 1.73 -5.76
CA LEU A 179 -4.07 0.71 -6.16
C LEU A 179 -4.65 1.05 -7.53
N ASP A 180 -5.09 2.30 -7.69
CA ASP A 180 -5.79 2.75 -8.89
C ASP A 180 -5.73 4.27 -9.03
N ARG A 181 -6.01 4.77 -10.23
CA ARG A 181 -6.02 6.19 -10.57
C ARG A 181 -7.04 6.52 -11.64
N ARG A 182 -7.72 7.64 -11.48
CA ARG A 182 -8.65 8.19 -12.48
C ARG A 182 -8.38 9.67 -12.66
N LEU A 183 -8.06 10.07 -13.89
CA LEU A 183 -7.56 11.40 -14.20
C LEU A 183 -8.27 11.96 -15.43
N ALA A 184 -8.89 13.13 -15.30
CA ALA A 184 -9.72 13.69 -16.36
C ALA A 184 -8.91 14.31 -17.53
N GLN A 185 -7.62 14.54 -17.33
CA GLN A 185 -6.76 15.29 -18.25
C GLN A 185 -5.60 14.48 -18.82
N ASP A 186 -5.18 14.87 -20.03
CA ASP A 186 -3.90 14.48 -20.62
C ASP A 186 -2.73 15.18 -19.90
N ASP A 187 -1.57 14.53 -19.86
CA ASP A 187 -0.35 15.04 -19.24
C ASP A 187 0.70 15.58 -20.24
N GLY A 188 0.31 15.76 -21.50
CA GLY A 188 1.17 16.31 -22.54
C GLY A 188 2.31 15.37 -22.92
N ARG A 189 2.09 14.06 -22.87
CA ARG A 189 3.06 13.03 -23.31
C ARG A 189 2.63 12.29 -24.57
N GLY A 190 1.56 12.76 -25.21
CA GLY A 190 1.17 12.33 -26.56
C GLY A 190 -0.02 11.37 -26.62
N LEU A 191 -0.65 11.04 -25.48
CA LEU A 191 -1.84 10.19 -25.46
C LEU A 191 -3.11 10.96 -25.87
N GLY A 192 -3.22 12.22 -25.46
CA GLY A 192 -4.33 13.11 -25.86
C GLY A 192 -5.64 12.87 -25.12
N GLN A 193 -5.62 12.10 -24.03
CA GLN A 193 -6.78 11.84 -23.17
C GLN A 193 -6.34 11.54 -21.73
N GLY A 194 -7.31 11.58 -20.81
CA GLY A 194 -7.15 11.14 -19.43
C GLY A 194 -7.10 9.61 -19.28
N VAL A 195 -7.24 9.15 -18.02
CA VAL A 195 -7.27 7.74 -17.60
C VAL A 195 -8.56 7.47 -16.82
#